data_AF-A0A2T2TIZ5-F1
#
_entry.id   AF-A0A2T2TIZ5-F1
#
_cell.length_a   1.000
_cell.length_b   1.000
_cell.length_c   1.000
_cell.angle_alpha   90.00
_cell.angle_beta   90.00
_cell.angle_gamma   90.00
#
_symmetry.space_group_name_H-M   'P 1'
#
loop_
_entity.id
_entity.type
_entity.pdbx_description
1 polymer ?
#
loop_
_entity_poly.entity_id
_entity_poly.type
_entity_poly.pdbx_seq_one_letter_code
_entity_poly.pdbx_strand_id
1 'polypeptide(L)'
;MEEHIQRAQDEGPCGNPPFDYGFVSRWVVRVLEPSSGWTFDAPSLYEPDAPDTMYPSEVVDEFLALQDEFVERVTATEGLDLRRLRLSSPAIPLLRISLGAWFEATLAHERRHLNQARRILNTVRSD
;
A
#
# COMPACT_ATOMS: atom_id res chain seq x y z
N MET A 1 -0.63 1.72 11.20
CA MET A 1 -0.39 2.98 10.44
C MET A 1 -1.13 4.13 11.10
N GLU A 2 -2.43 3.96 11.33
CA GLU A 2 -3.30 4.94 11.98
C GLU A 2 -2.75 5.52 13.29
N GLU A 3 -2.39 4.70 14.27
CA GLU A 3 -1.82 5.17 15.55
C GLU A 3 -0.58 6.08 15.36
N HIS A 4 0.23 5.79 14.35
CA HIS A 4 1.40 6.60 14.04
C HIS A 4 1.05 7.93 13.37
N ILE A 5 -0.01 7.96 12.56
CA ILE A 5 -0.52 9.18 11.95
C ILE A 5 -1.11 10.08 13.05
N GLN A 6 -1.96 9.52 13.91
CA GLN A 6 -2.59 10.27 15.00
C GLN A 6 -1.55 10.90 15.92
N ARG A 7 -0.55 10.12 16.36
CA ARG A 7 0.56 10.65 17.15
C ARG A 7 1.36 11.74 16.42
N ALA A 8 1.51 11.62 15.10
CA ALA A 8 2.26 12.60 14.32
C ALA A 8 1.46 13.89 14.05
N GLN A 9 0.14 13.88 14.13
CA GLN A 9 -0.66 15.10 14.04
C GLN A 9 -0.44 16.01 15.27
N ASP A 10 -0.22 15.41 16.44
CA ASP A 10 -0.01 16.18 17.68
C ASP A 10 1.40 16.79 17.77
N GLU A 11 2.43 15.99 17.45
CA GLU A 11 3.83 16.33 17.74
C GLU A 11 4.81 15.95 16.61
N GLY A 12 4.29 15.59 15.43
CA GLY A 12 5.10 15.11 14.32
C GLY A 12 5.94 16.21 13.66
N PRO A 13 7.04 15.83 12.98
CA PRO A 13 7.81 16.78 12.20
C PRO A 13 6.98 17.28 11.03
N CYS A 14 6.94 18.59 10.81
CA CYS A 14 6.32 19.19 9.64
C CYS A 14 7.29 19.23 8.44
N GLY A 15 6.74 19.19 7.22
CA GLY A 15 7.50 19.22 5.98
C GLY A 15 6.61 19.46 4.77
N ASN A 16 7.21 19.82 3.63
CA ASN A 16 6.51 20.05 2.38
C ASN A 16 7.02 19.09 1.29
N PRO A 17 6.12 18.57 0.43
CA PRO A 17 6.52 17.78 -0.74
C PRO A 17 7.27 18.66 -1.78
N PRO A 18 8.01 18.06 -2.72
CA PRO A 18 8.22 16.61 -2.88
C PRO A 18 9.20 16.05 -1.84
N PHE A 19 8.95 14.82 -1.37
CA PHE A 19 9.82 14.11 -0.45
C PHE A 19 10.83 13.25 -1.21
N ASP A 20 12.12 13.35 -0.88
CA ASP A 20 13.13 12.42 -1.38
C ASP A 20 13.45 11.34 -0.32
N TYR A 21 13.19 10.07 -0.66
CA TYR A 21 13.37 8.97 0.27
C TYR A 21 14.76 8.34 0.19
N GLY A 22 15.16 7.64 1.27
CA GLY A 22 16.39 6.84 1.25
C GLY A 22 16.32 5.67 0.25
N PHE A 23 17.48 5.06 -0.03
CA PHE A 23 17.63 3.96 -0.98
C PHE A 23 16.62 2.82 -0.76
N VAL A 24 16.46 2.35 0.49
CA VAL A 24 15.54 1.26 0.82
C VAL A 24 14.09 1.60 0.49
N SER A 25 13.61 2.78 0.89
CA SER A 25 12.26 3.25 0.56
C SER A 25 12.02 3.28 -0.95
N ARG A 26 12.95 3.88 -1.72
CA ARG A 26 12.84 3.95 -3.19
C ARG A 26 12.87 2.58 -3.85
N TRP A 27 13.68 1.67 -3.31
CA TRP A 27 13.75 0.29 -3.80
C TRP A 27 12.42 -0.46 -3.58
N VAL A 28 11.79 -0.34 -2.40
CA VAL A 28 10.48 -0.97 -2.14
C VAL A 28 9.42 -0.48 -3.13
N VAL A 29 9.29 0.84 -3.31
CA VAL A 29 8.31 1.41 -4.25
C VAL A 29 8.52 0.85 -5.66
N ARG A 30 9.77 0.89 -6.16
CA ARG A 30 10.12 0.38 -7.49
C ARG A 30 9.79 -1.10 -7.68
N VAL A 31 10.05 -1.92 -6.67
CA VAL A 31 9.81 -3.36 -6.74
C VAL A 31 8.31 -3.67 -6.87
N LEU A 32 7.46 -2.84 -6.27
CA LEU A 32 6.01 -3.01 -6.31
C LEU A 32 5.35 -2.38 -7.54
N GLU A 33 6.08 -1.62 -8.35
CA GLU A 33 5.56 -1.07 -9.60
C GLU A 33 5.09 -2.18 -10.57
N PRO A 34 4.02 -1.95 -11.34
CA PRO A 34 3.54 -2.94 -12.31
C PRO A 34 4.59 -3.33 -13.38
N SER A 35 5.50 -2.41 -13.69
CA SER A 35 6.58 -2.56 -14.68
C SER A 35 7.82 -3.26 -14.13
N SER A 36 7.86 -3.58 -12.83
CA SER A 36 9.09 -4.04 -12.17
C SER A 36 9.56 -5.40 -12.69
N GLY A 37 8.63 -6.23 -13.19
CA GLY A 37 8.91 -7.60 -13.63
C GLY A 37 9.19 -8.59 -12.50
N TRP A 38 9.19 -8.13 -11.25
CA TRP A 38 9.46 -8.97 -10.09
C TRP A 38 8.21 -9.76 -9.67
N THR A 39 8.43 -10.96 -9.14
CA THR A 39 7.42 -11.82 -8.54
C THR A 39 7.85 -12.16 -7.11
N PHE A 40 6.88 -12.25 -6.22
CA PHE A 40 7.09 -12.51 -4.79
C PHE A 40 6.00 -13.45 -4.32
N ASP A 41 6.37 -14.39 -3.45
CA ASP A 41 5.39 -15.13 -2.68
C ASP A 41 4.76 -14.18 -1.67
N ALA A 42 3.42 -14.22 -1.57
CA ALA A 42 2.71 -13.46 -0.57
C ALA A 42 3.10 -14.01 0.82
N PRO A 43 3.42 -13.14 1.79
CA PRO A 43 3.54 -13.57 3.18
C PRO A 43 2.27 -14.31 3.62
N SER A 44 2.42 -15.41 4.36
CA SER A 44 1.27 -16.21 4.85
C SER A 44 0.30 -15.40 5.72
N LEU A 45 0.75 -14.27 6.26
CA LEU A 45 -0.11 -13.30 6.96
C LEU A 45 -1.23 -12.72 6.07
N TYR A 46 -1.04 -12.71 4.75
CA TYR A 46 -1.97 -12.16 3.77
C TYR A 46 -2.62 -13.25 2.92
N GLU A 47 -2.59 -14.50 3.38
CA GLU A 47 -3.31 -15.58 2.72
C GLU A 47 -4.81 -15.32 2.81
N PRO A 48 -5.55 -15.33 1.68
CA PRO A 48 -6.99 -15.13 1.70
C PRO A 48 -7.69 -16.30 2.39
N ASP A 49 -8.86 -16.02 2.96
CA ASP A 49 -9.75 -17.06 3.47
C ASP A 49 -10.17 -18.05 2.38
N ALA A 50 -10.73 -19.18 2.80
CA ALA A 50 -11.13 -20.24 1.90
C ALA A 50 -12.06 -19.72 0.77
N PRO A 51 -11.93 -20.19 -0.48
CA PRO A 51 -12.69 -19.62 -1.60
C PRO A 51 -14.22 -19.68 -1.43
N ASP A 52 -14.72 -20.64 -0.67
CA ASP A 52 -16.14 -20.83 -0.36
C ASP A 52 -16.69 -19.86 0.69
N THR A 53 -15.81 -19.10 1.36
CA THR A 53 -16.20 -18.07 2.34
C THR A 53 -16.09 -16.64 1.79
N MET A 54 -15.69 -16.47 0.52
CA MET A 54 -15.44 -15.15 -0.07
C MET A 54 -16.50 -14.79 -1.12
N TYR A 55 -17.31 -13.77 -0.85
CA TYR A 55 -18.35 -13.31 -1.76
C TYR A 55 -17.88 -12.09 -2.58
N PRO A 56 -17.96 -12.13 -3.93
CA PRO A 56 -17.38 -11.06 -4.76
C PRO A 56 -17.88 -9.65 -4.46
N SER A 57 -19.16 -9.48 -4.12
CA SER A 57 -19.72 -8.17 -3.76
C SER A 57 -19.12 -7.63 -2.45
N GLU A 58 -18.98 -8.49 -1.45
CA GLU A 58 -18.43 -8.10 -0.14
C GLU A 58 -16.96 -7.72 -0.25
N VAL A 59 -16.17 -8.46 -1.04
CA VAL A 59 -14.76 -8.13 -1.32
C VAL A 59 -14.62 -6.78 -2.03
N VAL A 60 -15.52 -6.47 -2.97
CA VAL A 60 -15.52 -5.18 -3.66
C VAL A 60 -15.89 -4.05 -2.71
N ASP A 61 -16.90 -4.24 -1.87
CA ASP A 61 -17.32 -3.25 -0.90
C ASP A 61 -16.22 -2.98 0.15
N GLU A 62 -15.58 -4.04 0.65
CA GLU A 62 -14.43 -3.93 1.56
C GLU A 62 -13.24 -3.23 0.88
N PHE A 63 -12.93 -3.59 -0.36
CA PHE A 63 -11.87 -2.92 -1.12
C PHE A 63 -12.16 -1.41 -1.25
N LEU A 64 -13.38 -1.02 -1.58
CA LEU A 64 -13.77 0.39 -1.70
C LEU A 64 -13.66 1.13 -0.35
N ALA A 65 -14.13 0.52 0.74
CA ALA A 65 -13.98 1.08 2.07
C ALA A 65 -12.50 1.32 2.43
N LEU A 66 -11.61 0.38 2.09
CA LEU A 66 -10.17 0.52 2.26
C LEU A 66 -9.57 1.67 1.42
N GLN A 67 -10.13 1.96 0.23
CA GLN A 67 -9.71 3.11 -0.57
C GLN A 67 -10.09 4.44 0.10
N ASP A 68 -11.30 4.55 0.64
CA ASP A 68 -11.75 5.74 1.38
C ASP A 68 -10.86 5.96 2.61
N GLU A 69 -10.66 4.90 3.38
CA GLU A 69 -9.74 4.86 4.52
C GLU A 69 -8.28 5.23 4.17
N PHE A 70 -7.82 4.86 2.98
CA PHE A 70 -6.49 5.22 2.49
C PHE A 70 -6.42 6.71 2.15
N VAL A 71 -7.42 7.25 1.46
CA VAL A 71 -7.53 8.69 1.14
C VAL A 71 -7.56 9.52 2.42
N GLU A 72 -8.39 9.15 3.39
CA GLU A 72 -8.46 9.83 4.69
C GLU A 72 -7.10 9.86 5.38
N ARG A 73 -6.37 8.75 5.39
CA ARG A 73 -5.02 8.68 6.00
C ARG A 73 -4.00 9.52 5.26
N VAL A 74 -4.05 9.60 3.93
CA VAL A 74 -3.17 10.48 3.16
C VAL A 74 -3.49 11.94 3.51
N THR A 75 -4.75 12.34 3.47
CA THR A 75 -5.19 13.71 3.81
C THR A 75 -4.86 14.09 5.25
N ALA A 76 -5.04 13.16 6.19
CA ALA A 76 -4.72 13.37 7.61
C ALA A 76 -3.24 13.67 7.86
N THR A 77 -2.36 13.36 6.90
CA THR A 77 -0.91 13.59 7.01
C THR A 77 -0.42 14.86 6.31
N GLU A 78 -1.33 15.69 5.79
CA GLU A 78 -0.99 16.97 5.20
C GLU A 78 -0.20 17.86 6.18
N GLY A 79 0.88 18.47 5.68
CA GLY A 79 1.79 19.30 6.48
C GLY A 79 2.87 18.52 7.25
N LEU A 80 2.80 17.19 7.33
CA LEU A 80 3.82 16.35 7.99
C LEU A 80 5.00 16.02 7.05
N ASP A 81 6.21 15.89 7.61
CA ASP A 81 7.40 15.37 6.91
C ASP A 81 7.31 13.84 6.79
N LEU A 82 6.64 13.37 5.72
CA LEU A 82 6.38 11.96 5.47
C LEU A 82 7.64 11.11 5.28
N ARG A 83 8.79 11.73 5.04
CA ARG A 83 10.09 11.05 4.95
C ARG A 83 10.66 10.72 6.34
N ARG A 84 10.36 11.55 7.35
CA ARG A 84 10.83 11.35 8.73
C ARG A 84 9.96 10.39 9.54
N LEU A 85 8.67 10.33 9.23
CA LEU A 85 7.77 9.32 9.80
C LEU A 85 8.10 7.96 9.19
N ARG A 86 8.57 6.99 10.00
CA ARG A 86 8.98 5.66 9.51
C ARG A 86 8.20 4.55 10.18
N LEU A 87 7.58 3.69 9.37
CA LEU A 87 6.77 2.56 9.81
C LEU A 87 7.39 1.23 9.39
N SER A 88 7.28 0.22 10.24
CA SER A 88 7.65 -1.16 9.92
C SER A 88 6.51 -1.89 9.21
N SER A 89 6.85 -2.85 8.34
CA SER A 89 5.87 -3.75 7.74
C SER A 89 5.30 -4.71 8.80
N PRO A 90 3.98 -4.99 8.79
CA PRO A 90 3.39 -6.03 9.64
C PRO A 90 3.97 -7.43 9.35
N ALA A 91 4.19 -7.76 8.07
CA ALA A 91 4.71 -9.05 7.66
C ALA A 91 6.25 -9.15 7.74
N ILE A 92 6.95 -8.02 7.61
CA ILE A 92 8.43 -7.96 7.67
C ILE A 92 8.85 -6.86 8.65
N PRO A 93 8.86 -7.10 9.97
CA PRO A 93 9.10 -6.05 10.97
C PRO A 93 10.44 -5.31 10.81
N LEU A 94 11.45 -5.97 10.22
CA LEU A 94 12.77 -5.39 9.92
C LEU A 94 12.72 -4.40 8.74
N LEU A 95 11.72 -4.52 7.86
CA LEU A 95 11.50 -3.58 6.77
C LEU A 95 10.80 -2.33 7.30
N ARG A 96 11.60 -1.29 7.56
CA ARG A 96 11.11 0.00 8.03
C ARG A 96 11.39 1.10 7.01
N ILE A 97 10.35 1.63 6.38
CA ILE A 97 10.43 2.69 5.36
C ILE A 97 9.64 3.93 5.78
N SER A 98 9.82 5.02 5.03
CA SER A 98 9.09 6.29 5.24
C SER A 98 7.59 6.11 4.98
N LEU A 99 6.76 6.87 5.69
CA LEU A 99 5.30 6.88 5.51
C LEU A 99 4.91 7.26 4.08
N GLY A 100 5.58 8.26 3.50
CA GLY A 100 5.34 8.63 2.10
C GLY A 100 5.67 7.49 1.13
N ALA A 101 6.73 6.71 1.42
CA ALA A 101 7.05 5.55 0.60
C ALA A 101 6.08 4.39 0.81
N TRP A 102 5.47 4.25 1.99
CA TRP A 102 4.37 3.32 2.20
C TRP A 102 3.15 3.69 1.33
N PHE A 103 2.77 4.97 1.28
CA PHE A 103 1.67 5.40 0.42
C PHE A 103 1.96 5.14 -1.07
N GLU A 104 3.15 5.49 -1.55
CA GLU A 104 3.54 5.21 -2.94
C GLU A 104 3.61 3.71 -3.24
N ALA A 105 4.11 2.90 -2.30
CA ALA A 105 4.16 1.45 -2.42
C ALA A 105 2.75 0.85 -2.50
N THR A 106 1.81 1.30 -1.67
CA THR A 106 0.40 0.85 -1.70
C THR A 106 -0.22 1.16 -3.06
N LEU A 107 -0.09 2.39 -3.56
CA LEU A 107 -0.61 2.77 -4.89
C LEU A 107 0.01 1.96 -6.02
N ALA A 108 1.32 1.70 -5.97
CA ALA A 108 2.01 0.88 -6.95
C ALA A 108 1.49 -0.57 -6.94
N HIS A 109 1.32 -1.13 -5.74
CA HIS A 109 0.83 -2.47 -5.50
C HIS A 109 -0.62 -2.65 -5.99
N GLU A 110 -1.52 -1.71 -5.69
CA GLU A 110 -2.90 -1.73 -6.16
C GLU A 110 -2.98 -1.68 -7.69
N ARG A 111 -2.21 -0.80 -8.34
CA ARG A 111 -2.13 -0.75 -9.81
C ARG A 111 -1.67 -2.07 -10.40
N ARG A 112 -0.72 -2.75 -9.75
CA ARG A 112 -0.22 -4.07 -10.17
C ARG A 112 -1.32 -5.12 -10.10
N HIS A 113 -2.11 -5.15 -9.02
CA HIS A 113 -3.25 -6.05 -8.85
C HIS A 113 -4.39 -5.77 -9.83
N LEU A 114 -4.74 -4.50 -10.05
CA LEU A 114 -5.73 -4.12 -11.07
C LEU A 114 -5.31 -4.56 -12.48
N ASN A 115 -4.02 -4.46 -12.80
CA ASN A 115 -3.48 -4.99 -14.06
C ASN A 115 -3.56 -6.52 -14.12
N GLN A 116 -3.34 -7.22 -13.01
CA GLN A 116 -3.51 -8.67 -12.94
C GLN A 116 -4.98 -9.08 -13.15
N ALA A 117 -5.92 -8.41 -12.47
CA ALA A 117 -7.36 -8.64 -12.65
C ALA A 117 -7.80 -8.41 -14.10
N ARG A 118 -7.33 -7.33 -14.75
CA ARG A 118 -7.60 -7.06 -16.17
C ARG A 118 -7.06 -8.16 -17.09
N ARG A 119 -5.86 -8.66 -16.83
CA ARG A 119 -5.27 -9.77 -17.61
C ARG A 119 -6.14 -11.03 -17.52
N ILE A 120 -6.53 -11.41 -16.30
CA ILE A 120 -7.38 -12.59 -16.06
C ILE A 120 -8.74 -12.42 -16.74
N LEU A 121 -9.37 -11.24 -16.60
CA LEU A 121 -10.64 -10.95 -17.25
C LEU A 121 -10.58 -11.07 -18.77
N ASN A 122 -9.49 -10.59 -19.38
CA ASN A 122 -9.29 -10.71 -20.82
C ASN A 122 -9.07 -12.16 -21.26
N THR A 123 -8.34 -12.96 -20.47
CA THR A 123 -8.17 -14.40 -20.72
C THR A 123 -9.53 -15.11 -20.69
N VAL A 124 -10.29 -14.95 -19.61
CA VAL A 124 -11.62 -15.61 -19.44
C VAL A 124 -12.62 -15.20 -20.52
N ARG A 125 -12.56 -13.96 -21.02
CA ARG A 125 -13.44 -13.46 -22.09
C ARG A 125 -13.05 -13.92 -23.50
N SER A 126 -11.81 -14.35 -23.68
CA SER A 126 -11.30 -14.80 -24.99
C SER A 126 -11.49 -16.31 -25.18
N ASP A 127 -11.87 -17.03 -24.13
CA ASP A 127 -12.29 -18.43 -24.11
C ASP A 127 -13.81 -18.56 -24.33
#